data_AF-A0A380FK97-F1
#
_entry.id   AF-A0A380FK97-F1
#
_cell.length_a   1.000
_cell.length_b   1.000
_cell.length_c   1.000
_cell.angle_alpha   90.00
_cell.angle_beta   90.00
_cell.angle_gamma   90.00
#
_symmetry.space_group_name_H-M   'P 1'
#
loop_
_entity.id
_entity.type
_entity.pdbx_description
1 polymer ?
#
loop_
_entity_poly.entity_id
_entity_poly.type
_entity_poly.pdbx_seq_one_letter_code
_entity_poly.pdbx_strand_id
1 'polypeptide(L)' 'MEKEQLIFIDDSVRAWLASLDDIIPALIDEMVTTTKKNRFDLVTNVDKTIQQRFQQFLTETFPEHQLFAEGKNQ' A
#
# COMPACT_ATOMS: atom_id res chain seq x y z
N MET A 1 6.67 -6.09 -22.71
CA MET A 1 7.66 -5.78 -21.67
C MET A 1 8.83 -6.72 -21.82
N GLU A 2 10.03 -6.19 -21.72
CA GLU A 2 11.24 -7.00 -21.77
C GLU A 2 11.52 -7.64 -20.40
N LYS A 3 12.29 -8.73 -20.39
CA LYS A 3 12.61 -9.48 -19.17
C LYS A 3 13.28 -8.59 -18.11
N GLU A 4 14.13 -7.67 -18.53
CA GLU A 4 14.84 -6.74 -17.64
C GLU A 4 13.88 -5.77 -16.95
N GLN A 5 12.83 -5.32 -17.65
CA GLN A 5 11.79 -4.47 -17.05
C GLN A 5 10.98 -5.23 -16.00
N LEU A 6 10.69 -6.51 -16.23
CA LEU A 6 10.00 -7.37 -15.26
C LEU A 6 10.84 -7.59 -14.01
N ILE A 7 12.15 -7.81 -14.17
CA ILE A 7 13.09 -7.97 -13.05
C ILE A 7 13.16 -6.68 -12.23
N PHE A 8 13.28 -5.53 -12.90
CA PHE A 8 13.31 -4.23 -12.21
C PHE A 8 12.04 -3.98 -11.39
N ILE A 9 10.86 -4.34 -11.92
CA ILE A 9 9.59 -4.23 -11.18
C ILE A 9 9.60 -5.17 -9.97
N ASP A 10 10.01 -6.44 -10.14
CA ASP A 10 10.08 -7.41 -9.04
C ASP A 10 11.01 -6.92 -7.92
N ASP A 11 12.21 -6.45 -8.26
CA ASP A 11 13.17 -5.92 -7.29
C ASP A 11 12.62 -4.69 -6.56
N SER A 12 11.99 -3.76 -7.30
CA SER A 12 11.41 -2.55 -6.72
C SER A 12 10.25 -2.86 -5.77
N VAL A 13 9.38 -3.81 -6.14
CA VAL A 13 8.25 -4.23 -5.30
C VAL A 13 8.74 -4.99 -4.06
N ARG A 14 9.76 -5.84 -4.18
CA ARG A 14 10.35 -6.54 -3.03
C ARG A 14 10.99 -5.57 -2.04
N ALA A 15 11.74 -4.58 -2.55
CA ALA A 15 12.32 -3.54 -1.71
C ALA A 15 11.22 -2.73 -0.98
N TRP A 16 10.13 -2.40 -1.67
CA TRP A 16 8.98 -1.73 -1.06
C TRP A 16 8.31 -2.60 0.01
N LEU A 17 8.10 -3.90 -0.24
CA LEU A 17 7.53 -4.83 0.73
C LEU A 17 8.43 -4.98 1.98
N ALA A 18 9.75 -5.04 1.80
CA ALA A 18 10.70 -5.10 2.92
C ALA A 18 10.61 -3.85 3.82
N SER A 19 10.28 -2.68 3.26
CA SER A 19 10.06 -1.47 4.08
C SER A 19 8.82 -1.57 4.98
N LEU A 20 7.88 -2.47 4.68
CA LEU A 20 6.69 -2.64 5.50
C LEU A 20 6.98 -3.27 6.87
N ASP A 21 8.08 -4.00 7.01
CA ASP A 21 8.48 -4.63 8.27
C ASP A 21 8.74 -3.60 9.38
N ASP A 22 9.19 -2.39 9.04
CA ASP A 22 9.37 -1.28 9.99
C ASP A 22 8.07 -0.49 10.21
N ILE A 23 7.17 -0.52 9.23
CA ILE A 23 5.98 0.34 9.17
C ILE A 23 4.80 -0.29 9.88
N ILE A 24 4.55 -1.57 9.62
CA ILE A 24 3.38 -2.29 10.12
C ILE A 24 3.38 -2.33 11.66
N PRO A 25 4.49 -2.63 12.36
CA PRO A 25 4.51 -2.62 13.82
C PRO A 25 4.09 -1.27 14.41
N ALA A 26 4.61 -0.16 13.88
CA ALA A 26 4.25 1.18 14.33
C ALA A 26 2.75 1.49 14.08
N LEU A 27 2.21 1.05 12.94
CA LEU A 27 0.78 1.23 12.64
C LEU A 27 -0.11 0.34 13.50
N ILE A 28 0.38 -0.83 13.95
CA ILE A 28 -0.32 -1.70 14.89
C ILE A 28 -0.33 -1.10 16.29
N ASP A 29 0.79 -0.52 16.74
CA ASP A 29 0.87 0.16 18.05
C ASP A 29 -0.09 1.37 18.12
N GLU A 30 -0.27 2.07 17.00
CA GLU A 30 -1.22 3.18 16.83
C GLU A 30 -2.56 2.74 16.20
N MET A 31 -2.91 1.45 16.27
CA MET A 31 -4.06 0.94 15.53
C MET A 31 -5.36 1.57 16.01
N VAL A 32 -6.03 2.27 15.11
CA VAL A 32 -7.38 2.80 15.28
C VAL A 32 -8.32 2.05 14.36
N THR A 33 -9.25 1.31 14.94
CA THR A 33 -10.31 0.62 14.18
C THR A 33 -11.48 1.56 13.97
N THR A 34 -11.89 1.75 12.72
CA THR A 34 -13.09 2.51 12.34
C THR A 34 -14.01 1.64 11.50
N THR A 35 -15.27 2.05 11.34
CA THR A 35 -16.24 1.34 10.49
C THR A 35 -16.50 2.13 9.21
N LYS A 36 -16.48 1.47 8.05
CA LYS A 36 -16.80 2.03 6.72
C LYS A 36 -18.32 2.08 6.49
N LYS A 37 -18.97 0.99 6.04
CA LYS A 37 -20.41 0.98 5.72
C LYS A 37 -21.34 0.49 6.82
N ASN A 38 -20.87 -0.42 7.68
CA ASN A 38 -21.67 -0.96 8.77
C ASN A 38 -20.74 -1.44 9.90
N ARG A 39 -21.33 -1.87 11.02
CA ARG A 39 -20.58 -2.30 12.22
C ARG A 39 -19.65 -3.50 12.02
N PHE A 40 -19.73 -4.19 10.88
CA PHE A 40 -18.87 -5.31 10.50
C PHE A 40 -17.83 -4.93 9.43
N ASP A 41 -17.96 -3.75 8.82
CA ASP A 41 -17.05 -3.25 7.79
C ASP A 41 -15.94 -2.44 8.46
N LEU A 42 -14.99 -3.15 9.06
CA LEU A 42 -13.88 -2.54 9.77
C LEU A 42 -12.82 -2.09 8.76
N VAL A 43 -12.34 -0.87 8.91
CA VAL A 43 -11.11 -0.40 8.29
C VAL A 43 -10.19 0.13 9.37
N THR A 44 -8.93 -0.23 9.26
CA THR A 44 -7.90 0.30 10.12
C THR A 44 -7.22 1.50 9.45
N ASN A 45 -6.61 2.35 10.26
CA ASN A 45 -5.60 3.29 9.77
C ASN A 45 -4.46 2.57 9.01
N VAL A 46 -4.16 1.31 9.36
CA VAL A 46 -3.15 0.49 8.69
C VAL A 46 -3.45 0.35 7.19
N ASP A 47 -4.68 -0.05 6.83
CA ASP A 47 -5.09 -0.26 5.44
C ASP A 47 -4.94 1.01 4.60
N LYS A 48 -5.38 2.15 5.15
CA LYS A 48 -5.28 3.45 4.48
C LYS A 48 -3.82 3.88 4.29
N THR A 49 -2.99 3.74 5.32
CA THR A 49 -1.60 4.16 5.28
C THR A 49 -0.78 3.32 4.31
N ILE A 50 -0.96 1.99 4.30
CA ILE A 50 -0.26 1.11 3.34
C ILE A 50 -0.64 1.49 1.91
N GLN A 51 -1.93 1.69 1.63
CA GLN A 51 -2.38 2.05 0.29
C GLN A 51 -1.83 3.41 -0.17
N GLN A 52 -1.82 4.43 0.69
CA GLN A 52 -1.26 5.74 0.38
C GLN A 52 0.24 5.65 0.08
N ARG A 53 0.98 4.88 0.87
CA ARG A 53 2.42 4.65 0.66
C ARG A 53 2.69 3.92 -0.65
N PHE A 54 1.88 2.93 -1.01
CA PHE A 54 2.02 2.26 -2.30
C PHE A 54 1.70 3.20 -3.46
N GLN A 55 0.69 4.06 -3.33
CA GLN A 55 0.39 5.08 -4.34
C GLN A 55 1.55 6.06 -4.52
N GLN A 56 2.19 6.49 -3.44
CA GLN A 56 3.37 7.35 -3.48
C GLN A 56 4.53 6.63 -4.18
N PHE A 57 4.81 5.38 -3.81
CA PHE A 57 5.82 4.54 -4.46
C PHE A 57 5.61 4.43 -5.98
N LEU A 58 4.36 4.19 -6.42
CA LEU A 58 4.02 4.14 -7.84
C LEU A 58 4.22 5.50 -8.51
N THR A 59 3.84 6.60 -7.86
CA THR A 59 4.00 7.95 -8.42
C THR A 59 5.47 8.30 -8.64
N GLU A 60 6.36 7.85 -7.74
CA GLU A 60 7.79 8.11 -7.78
C GLU A 60 8.54 7.17 -8.74
N THR A 61 8.17 5.89 -8.77
CA THR A 61 8.94 4.83 -9.48
C THR A 61 8.32 4.44 -10.83
N PHE A 62 7.00 4.57 -10.96
CA PHE A 62 6.22 4.12 -12.12
C PHE A 62 5.10 5.12 -12.46
N PRO A 63 5.42 6.36 -12.89
CA PRO A 63 4.46 7.47 -12.98
C PRO A 63 3.25 7.22 -13.89
N GLU A 64 3.38 6.34 -14.89
CA GLU A 64 2.30 5.96 -15.80
C GLU A 64 1.41 4.82 -15.26
N HIS A 65 1.81 4.17 -14.16
CA HIS A 65 1.06 3.08 -13.56
C HIS A 65 -0.10 3.62 -12.73
N GLN A 66 -1.24 2.94 -12.82
CA GLN A 66 -2.44 3.30 -12.08
C GLN A 66 -2.69 2.32 -10.94
N LEU A 67 -3.26 2.83 -9.85
CA LEU A 67 -3.62 2.02 -8.69
C LEU A 67 -5.14 1.99 -8.51
N PHE A 68 -5.71 0.80 -8.71
CA PHE A 68 -7.06 0.44 -8.27
C PHE A 68 -6.97 -0.36 -6.98
N ALA A 69 -7.51 0.17 -5.88
CA ALA A 69 -7.39 -0.39 -4.54
C ALA A 69 -8.64 -0.10 -3.70
N GLU A 70 -8.87 -0.90 -2.66
CA GLU A 70 -10.11 -0.93 -1.89
C GLU A 70 -10.46 0.40 -1.19
N GLY A 71 -9.45 1.14 -0.72
CA GLY A 71 -9.60 2.39 0.00
C GLY A 71 -9.66 3.65 -0.88
N LYS A 72 -9.61 3.53 -2.22
CA LYS A 72 -9.87 4.65 -3.13
C LYS A 72 -11.37 4.67 -3.45
N ASN A 73 -12.07 5.76 -3.10
CA ASN A 73 -13.51 6.02 -3.31
C ASN A 73 -14.47 5.63 -2.17
N GLN A 74 -14.06 5.76 -0.91
CA GLN A 74 -15.00 5.79 0.22
C GLN A 74 -14.91 7.11 0.98
#